data_AF-A0A348ALN6-F1
#
_entry.id   AF-A0A348ALN6-F1
#
_cell.length_a   1.000
_cell.length_b   1.000
_cell.length_c   1.000
_cell.angle_alpha   90.00
_cell.angle_beta   90.00
_cell.angle_gamma   90.00
#
_symmetry.space_group_name_H-M   'P 1'
#
loop_
_entity.id
_entity.type
_entity.pdbx_description
1 polymer ?
#
loop_
_entity_poly.entity_id
_entity_poly.type
_entity_poly.pdbx_seq_one_letter_code
_entity_poly.pdbx_strand_id
1 'polypeptide(L)'
;MIITESMQNLFNHYFWRLFQFYLLANIGWHLYIAVTHDPGAFYIGWIIPLFFIGLFVQLFISTVRPSQARYYYCVLFLLFFAGWQIWLSYLMLNELRLFLLSLLSGFLVLLYLNHRRFGVKQRRALLSLFSAVLVAIPANYLGYEVLIYKQQPAYSEWAEFAETHRAMGTFEFNWLNESAIVGRFEMPNEHNDLSPLRVFDLNTGQLTIIDIGGGKSSVSRHGNWVGYIRLIDKPKKSVQYIRQEMPDGPKEIMLEAESFGLGSFRLLSPDGQKVFFRGSFNKGIPSPKVVYWPWEQTSWVADIKVAWLPDSQAILIAQRDESTGYKLQLNVYSLDLKVIGSIPVGEEITLIKDLKISPDGQMLYAQTMHRYDVSLDYYNLREPEKGWRTAVSHLVHDWDVGAGGKLVYANTPYSSGYFDFLNPRALATRGIWLFNPEDGNVVRLTTHPDELPKFSPSGNQIAFRRHYQSPSSQYAIPSDLIIIKKTGSSN
;
A
#
# COMPACT_ATOMS: atom_id res chain seq x y z
N MET A 1 13.08 -53.17 -24.69
CA MET A 1 11.72 -53.62 -25.09
C MET A 1 11.56 -55.09 -24.68
N ILE A 2 11.42 -55.33 -23.38
CA ILE A 2 10.91 -56.59 -22.81
C ILE A 2 10.10 -56.12 -21.59
N ILE A 3 8.85 -55.74 -21.85
CA ILE A 3 7.85 -55.66 -20.77
C ILE A 3 7.41 -57.12 -20.62
N THR A 4 7.79 -57.74 -19.51
CA THR A 4 7.35 -59.10 -19.21
C THR A 4 5.84 -59.11 -19.06
N GLU A 5 5.21 -60.17 -19.56
CA GLU A 5 3.76 -60.45 -19.52
C GLU A 5 3.13 -60.22 -18.12
N SER A 6 3.93 -60.42 -17.08
CA SER A 6 3.59 -60.12 -15.67
C SER A 6 3.30 -58.64 -15.38
N MET A 7 4.00 -57.69 -16.01
CA MET A 7 3.74 -56.25 -15.79
C MET A 7 2.51 -55.76 -16.55
N GLN A 8 2.21 -56.35 -17.71
CA GLN A 8 1.03 -56.01 -18.49
C GLN A 8 -0.25 -56.52 -17.82
N ASN A 9 -0.19 -57.71 -17.21
CA ASN A 9 -1.29 -58.22 -16.38
C ASN A 9 -1.48 -57.43 -15.08
N LEU A 10 -0.39 -56.98 -14.44
CA LEU A 10 -0.50 -56.10 -13.28
C LEU A 10 -1.13 -54.75 -13.66
N PHE A 11 -0.66 -54.15 -14.76
CA PHE A 11 -1.17 -52.87 -15.26
C PHE A 11 -2.65 -52.97 -15.64
N ASN A 12 -3.05 -54.02 -16.36
CA ASN A 12 -4.45 -54.24 -16.73
C ASN A 12 -5.34 -54.44 -15.50
N HIS A 13 -4.86 -55.17 -14.48
CA HIS A 13 -5.64 -55.39 -13.25
C HIS A 13 -5.85 -54.11 -12.44
N TYR A 14 -4.82 -53.26 -12.31
CA TYR A 14 -4.94 -51.98 -11.61
C TYR A 14 -5.71 -50.94 -12.43
N PHE A 15 -5.52 -50.92 -13.75
CA PHE A 15 -6.23 -50.01 -14.67
C PHE A 15 -7.74 -50.28 -14.66
N TRP A 16 -8.17 -51.54 -14.75
CA TRP A 16 -9.59 -51.90 -14.70
C TRP A 16 -10.24 -51.53 -13.37
N ARG A 17 -9.51 -51.60 -12.25
CA ARG A 17 -10.02 -51.18 -10.93
C ARG A 17 -10.12 -49.67 -10.79
N LEU A 18 -9.15 -48.92 -11.32
CA LEU A 18 -9.20 -47.46 -11.40
C LEU A 18 -10.35 -46.98 -12.31
N PHE A 19 -10.59 -47.69 -13.42
CA PHE A 19 -11.69 -47.41 -14.33
C PHE A 19 -13.06 -47.68 -13.68
N GLN A 20 -13.22 -48.81 -12.98
CA GLN A 20 -14.43 -49.11 -12.20
C GLN A 20 -14.68 -48.07 -11.10
N PHE A 21 -13.61 -47.61 -10.42
CA PHE A 21 -13.71 -46.55 -9.43
C PHE A 21 -14.17 -45.22 -10.04
N TYR A 22 -13.58 -44.81 -11.17
CA TYR A 22 -13.98 -43.61 -11.88
C TYR A 22 -15.45 -43.66 -12.32
N LEU A 23 -15.91 -44.83 -12.80
CA LEU A 23 -17.30 -45.04 -13.19
C LEU A 23 -18.25 -44.92 -11.99
N LEU A 24 -17.92 -45.56 -10.86
CA LEU A 24 -18.73 -45.50 -9.64
C LEU A 24 -18.76 -44.10 -9.01
N ALA A 25 -17.64 -43.39 -9.03
CA ALA A 25 -17.56 -42.00 -8.57
C ALA A 25 -18.41 -41.07 -9.44
N ASN A 26 -18.41 -41.26 -10.76
CA ASN A 26 -19.27 -40.51 -11.68
C ASN A 26 -20.77 -40.81 -11.45
N ILE A 27 -21.12 -42.09 -11.27
CA ILE A 27 -22.52 -42.48 -10.98
C ILE A 27 -22.97 -41.88 -9.63
N GLY A 28 -22.12 -41.93 -8.60
CA GLY A 28 -22.39 -41.30 -7.30
C GLY A 28 -22.54 -39.78 -7.39
N TRP A 29 -21.71 -39.12 -8.21
CA TRP A 29 -21.81 -37.69 -8.46
C TRP A 29 -23.11 -37.29 -9.18
N HIS A 30 -23.52 -38.05 -10.20
CA HIS A 30 -24.78 -37.78 -10.91
C HIS A 30 -26.01 -38.08 -10.05
N LEU A 31 -25.99 -39.13 -9.23
CA LEU A 31 -27.03 -39.40 -8.25
C LEU A 31 -27.11 -38.30 -7.19
N TYR A 32 -25.97 -37.77 -6.74
CA TYR A 32 -25.92 -36.65 -5.80
C TYR A 32 -26.54 -35.37 -6.40
N ILE A 33 -26.18 -35.00 -7.63
CA ILE A 33 -26.77 -33.84 -8.32
C ILE A 33 -28.29 -33.99 -8.49
N ALA A 34 -28.76 -35.20 -8.79
CA ALA A 34 -30.19 -35.50 -8.93
C ALA A 34 -30.95 -35.34 -7.59
N VAL A 35 -30.30 -35.60 -6.46
CA VAL A 35 -30.89 -35.53 -5.11
C VAL A 35 -30.84 -34.11 -4.53
N THR A 36 -29.85 -33.28 -4.88
CA THR A 36 -29.66 -31.94 -4.28
C THR A 36 -30.58 -30.85 -4.83
N HIS A 37 -31.44 -31.14 -5.83
CA HIS A 37 -32.47 -30.21 -6.30
C HIS A 37 -33.76 -30.24 -5.47
N ASP A 38 -33.85 -31.12 -4.47
CA ASP A 38 -34.95 -31.15 -3.50
C ASP A 38 -34.45 -30.67 -2.12
N PRO A 39 -34.96 -29.54 -1.60
CA PRO A 39 -34.58 -29.02 -0.28
C PRO A 39 -34.83 -30.00 0.87
N GLY A 40 -35.73 -30.97 0.70
CA GLY A 40 -36.02 -32.01 1.70
C GLY A 40 -34.96 -33.12 1.80
N ALA A 41 -34.07 -33.24 0.81
CA ALA A 41 -33.12 -34.34 0.71
C ALA A 41 -31.73 -34.06 1.31
N PHE A 42 -31.58 -32.95 2.04
CA PHE A 42 -30.30 -32.50 2.59
C PHE A 42 -29.57 -33.60 3.38
N TYR A 43 -30.30 -34.41 4.16
CA TYR A 43 -29.73 -35.50 4.96
C TYR A 43 -29.28 -36.71 4.12
N ILE A 44 -29.92 -36.99 2.98
CA ILE A 44 -29.57 -38.12 2.10
C ILE A 44 -28.28 -37.80 1.32
N GLY A 45 -28.07 -36.53 0.99
CA GLY A 45 -26.86 -36.05 0.31
C GLY A 45 -25.56 -36.35 1.08
N TRP A 46 -25.60 -36.46 2.41
CA TRP A 46 -24.42 -36.81 3.23
C TRP A 46 -24.16 -38.31 3.36
N ILE A 47 -25.23 -39.13 3.32
CA ILE A 47 -25.13 -40.58 3.53
C ILE A 47 -24.43 -41.26 2.35
N ILE A 48 -24.70 -40.81 1.13
CA ILE A 48 -24.14 -41.41 -0.09
C ILE A 48 -22.60 -41.27 -0.14
N PRO A 49 -21.99 -40.07 0.04
CA PRO A 49 -20.54 -39.93 0.10
C PRO A 49 -19.92 -40.73 1.25
N LEU A 50 -20.52 -40.71 2.44
CA LEU A 50 -20.01 -41.45 3.60
C LEU A 50 -20.03 -42.97 3.37
N PHE A 51 -21.07 -43.48 2.71
CA PHE A 51 -21.17 -44.90 2.32
C PHE A 51 -20.06 -45.29 1.35
N PHE A 52 -19.81 -44.48 0.31
CA PHE A 52 -18.73 -44.75 -0.65
C PHE A 52 -17.34 -44.63 -0.02
N ILE A 53 -17.16 -43.73 0.95
CA ILE A 53 -15.92 -43.62 1.73
C ILE A 53 -15.72 -44.89 2.59
N GLY A 54 -16.76 -45.38 3.26
CA GLY A 54 -16.70 -46.62 4.04
C GLY A 54 -16.34 -47.83 3.17
N LEU A 55 -16.99 -47.96 2.02
CA LEU A 55 -16.73 -49.02 1.04
C LEU A 55 -15.30 -48.95 0.50
N PHE A 56 -14.81 -47.73 0.21
CA PHE A 56 -13.45 -47.50 -0.28
C PHE A 56 -12.40 -47.87 0.78
N VAL A 57 -12.57 -47.42 2.02
CA VAL A 57 -11.67 -47.75 3.13
C VAL A 57 -11.63 -49.26 3.36
N GLN A 58 -12.77 -49.94 3.30
CA GLN A 58 -12.85 -51.38 3.49
C GLN A 58 -12.18 -52.17 2.34
N LEU A 59 -12.43 -51.78 1.08
CA LEU A 59 -11.77 -52.39 -0.08
C LEU A 59 -10.25 -52.13 -0.08
N PHE A 60 -9.82 -50.95 0.36
CA PHE A 60 -8.42 -50.58 0.44
C PHE A 60 -7.68 -51.32 1.57
N ILE A 61 -8.28 -51.44 2.76
CA ILE A 61 -7.75 -52.23 3.88
C ILE A 61 -7.56 -53.69 3.47
N SER A 62 -8.48 -54.26 2.67
CA SER A 62 -8.43 -55.66 2.26
C SER A 62 -7.34 -55.98 1.21
N THR A 63 -6.79 -54.97 0.53
CA THR A 63 -5.94 -55.17 -0.66
C THR A 63 -4.49 -54.75 -0.48
N VAL A 64 -4.18 -53.87 0.49
CA VAL A 64 -2.83 -53.31 0.64
C VAL A 64 -2.04 -54.03 1.73
N ARG A 65 -0.85 -54.55 1.38
CA ARG A 65 0.06 -55.16 2.34
C ARG A 65 0.44 -54.15 3.44
N PRO A 66 0.49 -54.56 4.73
CA PRO A 66 0.64 -53.64 5.87
C PRO A 66 1.86 -52.71 5.82
N SER A 67 2.93 -53.10 5.11
CA SER A 67 4.16 -52.32 4.98
C SER A 67 4.06 -51.12 4.05
N GLN A 68 3.10 -51.09 3.11
CA GLN A 68 2.92 -49.99 2.15
C GLN A 68 1.74 -49.08 2.48
N ALA A 69 0.80 -49.56 3.31
CA ALA A 69 -0.45 -48.86 3.60
C ALA A 69 -0.25 -47.44 4.16
N ARG A 70 0.81 -47.21 4.95
CA ARG A 70 1.05 -45.93 5.65
C ARG A 70 1.31 -44.74 4.71
N TYR A 71 2.00 -44.96 3.58
CA TYR A 71 2.26 -43.89 2.62
C TYR A 71 0.99 -43.50 1.86
N TYR A 72 0.21 -44.51 1.45
CA TYR A 72 -1.03 -44.28 0.75
C TYR A 72 -2.11 -43.64 1.63
N TYR A 73 -2.16 -43.95 2.93
CA TYR A 73 -3.07 -43.27 3.87
C TYR A 73 -2.78 -41.77 3.95
N CYS A 74 -1.51 -41.35 3.99
CA CYS A 74 -1.16 -39.93 4.00
C CYS A 74 -1.58 -39.23 2.69
N VAL A 75 -1.33 -39.85 1.53
CA VAL A 75 -1.68 -39.26 0.24
C VAL A 75 -3.20 -39.18 0.06
N LEU A 76 -3.93 -40.24 0.40
CA LEU A 76 -5.39 -40.27 0.33
C LEU A 76 -6.03 -39.28 1.30
N PHE A 77 -5.49 -39.16 2.52
CA PHE A 77 -5.96 -38.17 3.49
C PHE A 77 -5.75 -36.74 2.98
N LEU A 78 -4.60 -36.44 2.38
CA LEU A 78 -4.33 -35.13 1.79
C LEU A 78 -5.23 -34.81 0.59
N LEU A 79 -5.46 -35.78 -0.29
CA LEU A 79 -6.37 -35.61 -1.44
C LEU A 79 -7.83 -35.44 -0.99
N PHE A 80 -8.27 -36.23 -0.02
CA PHE A 80 -9.60 -36.08 0.60
C PHE A 80 -9.75 -34.70 1.24
N PHE A 81 -8.76 -34.27 2.03
CA PHE A 81 -8.78 -32.96 2.68
C PHE A 81 -8.78 -31.81 1.65
N ALA A 82 -8.03 -31.93 0.56
CA ALA A 82 -8.03 -30.95 -0.53
C ALA A 82 -9.41 -30.88 -1.23
N GLY A 83 -10.01 -32.02 -1.55
CA GLY A 83 -11.36 -32.08 -2.13
C GLY A 83 -12.42 -31.49 -1.20
N TRP A 84 -12.31 -31.77 0.10
CA TRP A 84 -13.23 -31.22 1.11
C TRP A 84 -13.03 -29.70 1.30
N GLN A 85 -11.81 -29.18 1.24
CA GLN A 85 -11.56 -27.73 1.30
C GLN A 85 -12.16 -26.99 0.10
N ILE A 86 -12.06 -27.56 -1.11
CA ILE A 86 -12.69 -27.00 -2.31
C ILE A 86 -14.20 -26.95 -2.14
N TRP A 87 -14.79 -28.01 -1.59
CA TRP A 87 -16.23 -28.09 -1.31
C TRP A 87 -16.69 -27.10 -0.22
N LEU A 88 -15.96 -26.97 0.89
CA LEU A 88 -16.25 -26.00 1.95
C LEU A 88 -16.12 -24.54 1.49
N SER A 89 -15.17 -24.27 0.57
CA SER A 89 -15.02 -22.95 -0.04
C SER A 89 -16.24 -22.57 -0.88
N TYR A 90 -17.00 -23.55 -1.37
CA TYR A 90 -18.24 -23.34 -2.12
C TYR A 90 -19.46 -23.06 -1.22
N LEU A 91 -19.38 -23.38 0.08
CA LEU A 91 -20.52 -23.34 1.02
C LEU A 91 -20.55 -22.13 1.97
N MET A 92 -19.69 -21.11 1.77
CA MET A 92 -19.78 -19.80 2.44
C MET A 92 -19.80 -19.82 3.99
N LEU A 93 -19.25 -20.85 4.65
CA LEU A 93 -19.13 -20.90 6.12
C LEU A 93 -17.71 -20.52 6.56
N ASN A 94 -17.43 -19.21 6.59
CA ASN A 94 -16.11 -18.66 6.91
C ASN A 94 -15.60 -19.05 8.32
N GLU A 95 -16.49 -19.17 9.31
CA GLU A 95 -16.08 -19.52 10.68
C GLU A 95 -15.64 -20.98 10.82
N LEU A 96 -16.32 -21.90 10.14
CA LEU A 96 -15.95 -23.32 10.13
C LEU A 96 -14.61 -23.55 9.42
N ARG A 97 -14.31 -22.75 8.39
CA ARG A 97 -13.04 -22.79 7.66
C ARG A 97 -11.85 -22.49 8.57
N LEU A 98 -11.99 -21.54 9.49
CA LEU A 98 -10.91 -21.14 10.41
C LEU A 98 -10.64 -22.19 11.47
N PHE A 99 -11.70 -22.77 12.06
CA PHE A 99 -11.57 -23.88 13.00
C PHE A 99 -10.84 -25.07 12.37
N LEU A 100 -11.16 -25.38 11.11
CA LEU A 100 -10.54 -26.48 10.38
C LEU A 100 -9.09 -26.18 9.95
N LEU A 101 -8.77 -24.93 9.60
CA LEU A 101 -7.38 -24.51 9.35
C LEU A 101 -6.52 -24.56 10.62
N SER A 102 -7.10 -24.25 11.78
CA SER A 102 -6.45 -24.41 13.09
C SER A 102 -6.22 -25.88 13.44
N LEU A 103 -7.17 -26.76 13.13
CA LEU A 103 -6.99 -28.20 13.31
C LEU A 103 -5.93 -28.76 12.36
N LEU A 104 -5.90 -28.31 11.11
CA LEU A 104 -4.91 -28.73 10.13
C LEU A 104 -3.50 -28.27 10.53
N SER A 105 -3.36 -27.02 11.00
CA SER A 105 -2.07 -26.51 11.45
C SER A 105 -1.56 -27.25 12.70
N GLY A 106 -2.45 -27.55 13.65
CA GLY A 106 -2.15 -28.42 14.79
C GLY A 106 -1.74 -29.84 14.37
N PHE A 107 -2.43 -30.42 13.39
CA PHE A 107 -2.10 -31.74 12.85
C PHE A 107 -0.75 -31.76 12.12
N LEU A 108 -0.42 -30.72 11.36
CA LEU A 108 0.87 -30.57 10.68
C LEU A 108 2.03 -30.39 11.69
N VAL A 109 1.80 -29.67 12.79
CA VAL A 109 2.77 -29.57 13.90
C VAL A 109 2.97 -30.92 14.57
N LEU A 110 1.90 -31.67 14.83
CA LEU A 110 2.01 -33.03 15.36
C LEU A 110 2.75 -33.97 14.41
N LEU A 111 2.50 -33.90 13.09
CA LEU A 111 3.25 -34.65 12.09
C LEU A 111 4.73 -34.26 12.04
N TYR A 112 5.04 -32.96 12.19
CA TYR A 112 6.40 -32.46 12.23
C TYR A 112 7.15 -32.94 13.48
N LEU A 113 6.52 -32.85 14.65
CA LEU A 113 7.11 -33.23 15.94
C LEU A 113 7.26 -34.74 16.10
N ASN A 114 6.33 -35.53 15.55
CA ASN A 114 6.29 -36.97 15.77
C ASN A 114 7.24 -37.77 14.84
N HIS A 115 7.84 -37.15 13.81
CA HIS A 115 8.62 -37.91 12.82
C HIS A 115 10.13 -37.59 12.83
N ARG A 116 10.90 -38.39 13.59
CA ARG A 116 12.39 -38.41 13.56
C ARG A 116 13.00 -38.80 12.20
N ARG A 117 12.21 -39.28 11.24
CA ARG A 117 12.69 -39.85 9.97
C ARG A 117 12.66 -38.93 8.74
N PHE A 118 12.10 -37.72 8.83
CA PHE A 118 12.14 -36.82 7.68
C PHE A 118 13.53 -36.25 7.46
N GLY A 119 14.00 -36.32 6.21
CA GLY A 119 15.22 -35.66 5.77
C GLY A 119 15.07 -34.14 5.73
N VAL A 120 16.19 -33.42 5.75
CA VAL A 120 16.24 -31.95 5.82
C VAL A 120 15.40 -31.26 4.73
N LYS A 121 15.38 -31.80 3.52
CA LYS A 121 14.59 -31.25 2.39
C LYS A 121 13.07 -31.32 2.62
N GLN A 122 12.58 -32.42 3.20
CA GLN A 122 11.16 -32.62 3.48
C GLN A 122 10.69 -31.71 4.62
N ARG A 123 11.54 -31.50 5.64
CA ARG A 123 11.25 -30.56 6.73
C ARG A 123 11.18 -29.12 6.23
N ARG A 124 12.08 -28.72 5.32
CA ARG A 124 12.03 -27.38 4.70
C ARG A 124 10.77 -27.18 3.87
N ALA A 125 10.37 -28.16 3.06
CA ALA A 125 9.13 -28.08 2.28
C ALA A 125 7.90 -27.92 3.18
N LEU A 126 7.80 -28.67 4.29
CA LEU A 126 6.72 -28.53 5.27
C LEU A 126 6.72 -27.15 5.95
N LEU A 127 7.89 -26.62 6.32
CA LEU A 127 8.04 -25.27 6.90
C LEU A 127 7.63 -24.16 5.92
N SER A 128 8.00 -24.28 4.64
CA SER A 128 7.58 -23.34 3.61
C SER A 128 6.07 -23.36 3.38
N LEU A 129 5.45 -24.55 3.38
CA LEU A 129 4.00 -24.71 3.25
C LEU A 129 3.27 -24.11 4.46
N PHE A 130 3.78 -24.34 5.67
CA PHE A 130 3.24 -23.76 6.90
C PHE A 130 3.33 -22.23 6.92
N SER A 131 4.46 -21.67 6.47
CA SER A 131 4.66 -20.22 6.39
C SER A 131 3.73 -19.57 5.37
N ALA A 132 3.50 -20.21 4.22
CA ALA A 132 2.55 -19.72 3.21
C ALA A 132 1.11 -19.69 3.73
N VAL A 133 0.70 -20.70 4.51
CA VAL A 133 -0.64 -20.75 5.13
C VAL A 133 -0.80 -19.67 6.20
N LEU A 134 0.22 -19.45 7.05
CA LEU A 134 0.16 -18.42 8.10
C LEU A 134 0.12 -16.99 7.55
N VAL A 135 0.79 -16.71 6.42
CA VAL A 135 0.80 -15.37 5.80
C VAL A 135 -0.53 -15.03 5.12
N ALA A 136 -1.29 -16.02 4.64
CA ALA A 136 -2.57 -15.80 3.96
C ALA A 136 -3.74 -15.45 4.92
N ILE A 137 -3.56 -15.67 6.24
CA ILE A 137 -4.63 -15.53 7.24
C ILE A 137 -4.89 -14.05 7.65
N PRO A 138 -3.88 -13.19 7.90
CA PRO A 138 -4.14 -11.81 8.38
C PRO A 138 -4.71 -10.86 7.32
N ALA A 139 -4.25 -10.94 6.06
CA ALA A 139 -4.63 -9.97 5.02
C ALA A 139 -6.13 -10.08 4.66
N ASN A 140 -6.63 -11.30 4.54
CA ASN A 140 -8.05 -11.56 4.26
C ASN A 140 -8.97 -11.20 5.45
N TYR A 141 -8.44 -11.15 6.67
CA TYR A 141 -9.22 -10.89 7.89
C TYR A 141 -9.51 -9.39 8.11
N LEU A 142 -8.69 -8.51 7.53
CA LEU A 142 -8.86 -7.06 7.66
C LEU A 142 -9.71 -6.45 6.52
N GLY A 143 -10.25 -7.28 5.61
CA GLY A 143 -10.97 -6.79 4.43
C GLY A 143 -10.08 -6.00 3.48
N TYR A 144 -8.83 -6.46 3.27
CA TYR A 144 -7.91 -5.86 2.31
C TYR A 144 -7.37 -6.90 1.32
N GLU A 145 -7.41 -6.58 0.04
CA GLU A 145 -6.73 -7.29 -1.04
C GLU A 145 -5.42 -6.59 -1.38
N VAL A 146 -4.34 -7.37 -1.44
CA VAL A 146 -3.02 -6.86 -1.81
C VAL A 146 -2.82 -7.07 -3.31
N LEU A 147 -2.81 -5.98 -4.07
CA LEU A 147 -2.47 -5.98 -5.49
C LEU A 147 -0.98 -5.69 -5.63
N ILE A 148 -0.22 -6.71 -6.02
CA ILE A 148 1.20 -6.58 -6.29
C ILE A 148 1.37 -6.37 -7.79
N TYR A 149 1.72 -5.15 -8.20
CA TYR A 149 2.11 -4.85 -9.57
C TYR A 149 3.57 -5.27 -9.81
N LYS A 150 3.81 -6.59 -9.78
CA LYS A 150 5.04 -7.21 -10.25
C LYS A 150 4.81 -7.68 -11.68
N GLN A 151 5.68 -7.29 -12.62
CA GLN A 151 5.82 -7.96 -13.93
C GLN A 151 4.77 -7.68 -15.02
N GLN A 152 4.19 -6.48 -15.07
CA GLN A 152 3.62 -5.98 -16.33
C GLN A 152 4.76 -5.57 -17.29
N PRO A 153 4.64 -5.64 -18.63
CA PRO A 153 5.70 -5.22 -19.57
C PRO A 153 6.15 -3.77 -19.36
N ALA A 154 5.21 -2.87 -19.04
CA ALA A 154 5.50 -1.49 -18.67
C ALA A 154 6.30 -1.39 -17.35
N TYR A 155 6.16 -2.38 -16.46
CA TYR A 155 6.95 -2.49 -15.23
C TYR A 155 8.32 -3.11 -15.48
N SER A 156 8.50 -4.02 -16.46
CA SER A 156 9.83 -4.47 -16.84
C SER A 156 10.67 -3.34 -17.41
N GLU A 157 10.10 -2.39 -18.14
CA GLU A 157 10.83 -1.17 -18.54
C GLU A 157 11.22 -0.30 -17.33
N TRP A 158 10.39 -0.27 -16.28
CA TRP A 158 10.70 0.44 -15.02
C TRP A 158 11.79 -0.26 -14.21
N ALA A 159 11.66 -1.57 -14.04
CA ALA A 159 12.59 -2.38 -13.29
C ALA A 159 13.93 -2.49 -14.02
N GLU A 160 13.92 -2.67 -15.34
CA GLU A 160 15.12 -2.68 -16.19
C GLU A 160 15.81 -1.33 -16.14
N PHE A 161 15.07 -0.20 -16.21
CA PHE A 161 15.65 1.13 -16.03
C PHE A 161 16.30 1.28 -14.64
N ALA A 162 15.63 0.87 -13.56
CA ALA A 162 16.18 0.94 -12.21
C ALA A 162 17.37 -0.02 -11.99
N GLU A 163 17.33 -1.22 -12.56
CA GLU A 163 18.40 -2.24 -12.46
C GLU A 163 19.63 -1.85 -13.29
N THR A 164 19.44 -1.38 -14.52
CA THR A 164 20.54 -0.94 -15.40
C THR A 164 21.29 0.25 -14.81
N HIS A 165 20.60 1.15 -14.12
CA HIS A 165 21.22 2.36 -13.59
C HIS A 165 21.79 2.18 -12.17
N ARG A 166 21.55 1.03 -11.48
CA ARG A 166 21.99 0.74 -10.09
C ARG A 166 21.92 1.96 -9.15
N ALA A 167 20.99 2.87 -9.42
CA ALA A 167 21.08 4.23 -8.95
C ALA A 167 20.32 4.37 -7.64
N MET A 168 20.93 5.08 -6.68
CA MET A 168 20.33 5.48 -5.41
C MET A 168 19.29 6.59 -5.62
N GLY A 169 18.36 6.38 -6.54
CA GLY A 169 17.36 7.38 -6.90
C GLY A 169 16.21 7.45 -5.90
N THR A 170 15.71 8.65 -5.63
CA THR A 170 14.47 8.84 -4.88
C THR A 170 13.29 8.65 -5.83
N PHE A 171 12.45 7.66 -5.54
CA PHE A 171 11.16 7.49 -6.21
C PHE A 171 10.05 8.17 -5.40
N GLU A 172 9.41 9.17 -5.99
CA GLU A 172 8.22 9.82 -5.43
C GLU A 172 7.00 9.49 -6.30
N PHE A 173 5.85 9.26 -5.68
CA PHE A 173 4.61 9.01 -6.41
C PHE A 173 3.39 9.59 -5.67
N ASN A 174 2.33 9.84 -6.44
CA ASN A 174 1.03 10.31 -5.95
C ASN A 174 -0.11 9.74 -6.82
N TRP A 175 -1.31 9.60 -6.26
CA TRP A 175 -2.45 8.94 -6.90
C TRP A 175 -3.23 9.83 -7.89
N LEU A 176 -2.97 9.79 -9.20
CA LEU A 176 -3.67 10.60 -10.23
C LEU A 176 -5.21 10.57 -10.19
N ASN A 177 -5.81 9.44 -9.83
CA ASN A 177 -7.22 9.26 -9.50
C ASN A 177 -7.35 7.88 -8.85
N GLU A 178 -8.54 7.29 -8.78
CA GLU A 178 -8.70 5.93 -8.24
C GLU A 178 -8.02 4.84 -9.08
N SER A 179 -7.72 5.11 -10.34
CA SER A 179 -7.21 4.13 -11.29
C SER A 179 -5.87 4.50 -11.89
N ALA A 180 -5.16 5.51 -11.37
CA ALA A 180 -3.87 5.90 -11.90
C ALA A 180 -2.96 6.48 -10.82
N ILE A 181 -1.66 6.25 -10.97
CA ILE A 181 -0.59 6.79 -10.12
C ILE A 181 0.38 7.53 -11.02
N VAL A 182 0.79 8.72 -10.62
CA VAL A 182 1.89 9.44 -11.25
C VAL A 182 3.12 9.33 -10.37
N GLY A 183 4.26 8.99 -10.96
CA GLY A 183 5.53 8.85 -10.27
C GLY A 183 6.68 9.50 -11.02
N ARG A 184 7.75 9.75 -10.27
CA ARG A 184 9.02 10.26 -10.79
C ARG A 184 10.16 9.52 -10.10
N PHE A 185 11.16 9.14 -10.88
CA PHE A 185 12.47 8.74 -10.36
C PHE A 185 13.37 9.96 -10.39
N GLU A 186 14.14 10.21 -9.36
CA GLU A 186 15.23 11.18 -9.41
C GLU A 186 16.55 10.43 -9.37
N MET A 187 17.43 10.65 -10.35
CA MET A 187 18.77 10.06 -10.32
C MET A 187 19.72 10.95 -9.50
N PRO A 188 20.52 10.37 -8.58
CA PRO A 188 21.32 11.15 -7.62
C PRO A 188 22.50 11.91 -8.26
N ASN A 189 23.06 11.39 -9.36
CA ASN A 189 24.32 11.90 -9.93
C ASN A 189 24.16 12.60 -11.29
N GLU A 190 22.97 12.57 -11.89
CA GLU A 190 22.70 13.29 -13.12
C GLU A 190 22.09 14.64 -12.77
N HIS A 191 22.96 15.60 -12.46
CA HIS A 191 22.52 16.95 -12.09
C HIS A 191 21.73 17.67 -13.19
N ASN A 192 21.74 17.14 -14.43
CA ASN A 192 21.10 17.75 -15.59
C ASN A 192 20.16 16.84 -16.37
N ASP A 193 20.13 15.52 -16.14
CA ASP A 193 19.26 14.63 -16.89
C ASP A 193 17.95 14.33 -16.16
N LEU A 194 16.90 14.35 -16.96
CA LEU A 194 15.57 14.78 -16.56
C LEU A 194 14.66 13.59 -16.63
N SER A 195 14.23 13.08 -15.48
CA SER A 195 13.28 11.98 -15.49
C SER A 195 11.88 12.53 -15.78
N PRO A 196 11.23 12.10 -16.89
CA PRO A 196 9.89 12.53 -17.22
C PRO A 196 8.90 12.07 -16.15
N LEU A 197 7.74 12.72 -16.09
CA LEU A 197 6.65 12.21 -15.28
C LEU A 197 6.13 10.94 -15.93
N ARG A 198 5.88 9.93 -15.11
CA ARG A 198 5.34 8.66 -15.59
C ARG A 198 3.99 8.42 -14.92
N VAL A 199 2.94 8.31 -15.73
CA VAL A 199 1.59 7.99 -15.29
C VAL A 199 1.35 6.52 -15.55
N PHE A 200 1.05 5.78 -14.50
CA PHE A 200 0.71 4.37 -14.56
C PHE A 200 -0.78 4.21 -14.34
N ASP A 201 -1.49 3.76 -15.37
CA ASP A 201 -2.92 3.42 -15.28
C ASP A 201 -3.06 2.00 -14.70
N LEU A 202 -3.72 1.91 -13.56
CA LEU A 202 -3.92 0.69 -12.79
C LEU A 202 -4.94 -0.27 -13.40
N ASN A 203 -5.86 0.24 -14.22
CA ASN A 203 -6.86 -0.57 -14.91
C ASN A 203 -6.28 -1.22 -16.15
N THR A 204 -5.49 -0.47 -16.92
CA THR A 204 -4.94 -0.93 -18.20
C THR A 204 -3.52 -1.48 -18.09
N GLY A 205 -2.82 -1.16 -17.01
CA GLY A 205 -1.38 -1.43 -16.86
C GLY A 205 -0.51 -0.57 -17.80
N GLN A 206 -1.09 0.40 -18.51
CA GLN A 206 -0.36 1.25 -19.44
C GLN A 206 0.45 2.31 -18.71
N LEU A 207 1.61 2.61 -19.27
CA LEU A 207 2.47 3.69 -18.84
C LEU A 207 2.45 4.82 -19.86
N THR A 208 2.02 5.99 -19.44
CA THR A 208 2.12 7.22 -20.22
C THR A 208 3.28 8.07 -19.69
N ILE A 209 4.19 8.45 -20.58
CA ILE A 209 5.31 9.32 -20.25
C ILE A 209 4.91 10.76 -20.60
N ILE A 210 4.85 11.62 -19.60
CA ILE A 210 4.58 13.04 -19.77
C ILE A 210 5.91 13.79 -19.77
N ASP A 211 6.25 14.31 -20.94
CA ASP A 211 7.36 15.25 -21.07
C ASP A 211 6.97 16.61 -20.47
N ILE A 212 7.52 16.87 -19.28
CA ILE A 212 7.35 18.13 -18.56
C ILE A 212 8.20 19.25 -19.14
N GLY A 213 9.16 18.96 -20.04
CA GLY A 213 10.15 19.93 -20.51
C GLY A 213 11.11 20.27 -19.38
N GLY A 214 12.40 20.03 -19.61
CA GLY A 214 13.42 19.92 -18.57
C GLY A 214 13.34 20.82 -17.34
N GLY A 215 13.48 20.22 -16.17
CA GLY A 215 13.70 20.85 -14.88
C GLY A 215 13.53 19.86 -13.73
N LYS A 216 14.28 20.06 -12.62
CA LYS A 216 13.97 19.42 -11.34
C LYS A 216 12.71 20.08 -10.78
N SER A 217 11.56 19.54 -11.12
CA SER A 217 10.29 20.08 -10.63
C SER A 217 9.62 19.14 -9.63
N SER A 218 9.25 19.69 -8.48
CA SER A 218 8.23 19.10 -7.65
C SER A 218 6.91 19.18 -8.40
N VAL A 219 6.19 18.06 -8.41
CA VAL A 219 4.92 17.94 -9.10
C VAL A 219 3.84 17.96 -8.03
N SER A 220 3.00 18.98 -8.05
CA SER A 220 1.84 19.08 -7.17
C SER A 220 0.60 18.60 -7.91
N ARG A 221 -0.28 17.85 -7.25
CA ARG A 221 -1.50 17.36 -7.89
C ARG A 221 -2.73 17.55 -7.03
N HIS A 222 -3.80 18.03 -7.64
CA HIS A 222 -5.13 18.10 -7.05
C HIS A 222 -6.19 17.84 -8.12
N GLY A 223 -7.09 16.89 -7.85
CA GLY A 223 -8.09 16.45 -8.83
C GLY A 223 -7.45 15.92 -10.12
N ASN A 224 -7.96 16.38 -11.26
CA ASN A 224 -7.44 16.04 -12.60
C ASN A 224 -6.27 16.94 -13.03
N TRP A 225 -5.82 17.88 -12.20
CA TRP A 225 -4.80 18.84 -12.56
C TRP A 225 -3.45 18.45 -11.99
N VAL A 226 -2.43 18.46 -12.85
CA VAL A 226 -1.03 18.32 -12.48
C VAL A 226 -0.33 19.66 -12.69
N GLY A 227 0.26 20.19 -11.62
CA GLY A 227 1.11 21.37 -11.65
C GLY A 227 2.58 20.98 -11.61
N TYR A 228 3.38 21.48 -12.54
CA TYR A 228 4.81 21.18 -12.64
C TYR A 228 5.62 22.40 -13.10
N ILE A 229 6.94 22.29 -13.02
CA ILE A 229 7.85 23.38 -13.39
C ILE A 229 8.56 23.02 -14.67
N ARG A 230 8.60 23.97 -15.60
CA ARG A 230 9.42 23.91 -16.79
C ARG A 230 10.49 25.00 -16.73
N LEU A 231 11.74 24.63 -16.93
CA LEU A 231 12.80 25.61 -17.17
C LEU A 231 12.75 26.01 -18.64
N ILE A 232 12.74 27.31 -18.93
CA ILE A 232 12.90 27.81 -20.29
C ILE A 232 14.32 28.31 -20.46
N ASP A 233 14.96 27.83 -21.52
CA ASP A 233 16.27 28.31 -21.96
C ASP A 233 16.10 29.66 -22.68
N LYS A 234 15.97 30.73 -21.88
CA LYS A 234 15.98 32.13 -22.31
C LYS A 234 17.32 32.75 -21.87
N PRO A 235 17.77 33.87 -22.50
CA PRO A 235 19.03 34.55 -22.15
C PRO A 235 19.15 34.92 -20.66
N LYS A 236 18.00 35.01 -19.97
CA LYS A 236 17.91 34.86 -18.52
C LYS A 236 17.13 33.58 -18.25
N LYS A 237 17.69 32.65 -17.47
CA LYS A 237 16.97 31.45 -17.03
C LYS A 237 15.60 31.88 -16.50
N SER A 238 14.53 31.29 -17.01
CA SER A 238 13.18 31.57 -16.56
C SER A 238 12.48 30.26 -16.21
N VAL A 239 11.50 30.38 -15.34
CA VAL A 239 10.80 29.26 -14.75
C VAL A 239 9.31 29.47 -15.05
N GLN A 240 8.71 28.50 -15.73
CA GLN A 240 7.27 28.41 -15.88
C GLN A 240 6.73 27.42 -14.87
N TYR A 241 5.70 27.81 -14.13
CA TYR A 241 4.81 26.86 -13.48
C TYR A 241 3.62 26.63 -14.40
N ILE A 242 3.47 25.39 -14.82
CA ILE A 242 2.46 24.95 -15.79
C ILE A 242 1.49 24.07 -15.02
N ARG A 243 0.18 24.30 -15.20
CA ARG A 243 -0.83 23.30 -14.87
C ARG A 243 -1.29 22.61 -16.16
N GLN A 244 -1.60 21.33 -16.04
CA GLN A 244 -2.15 20.53 -17.13
C GLN A 244 -3.27 19.67 -16.60
N GLU A 245 -4.42 19.68 -17.29
CA GLU A 245 -5.47 18.70 -17.03
C GLU A 245 -5.04 17.35 -17.59
N MET A 246 -5.22 16.28 -16.83
CA MET A 246 -4.70 14.96 -17.16
C MET A 246 -5.73 14.10 -17.90
N PRO A 247 -5.29 13.15 -18.75
CA PRO A 247 -3.89 12.82 -19.04
C PRO A 247 -3.21 13.79 -20.02
N ASP A 248 -3.95 14.33 -20.99
CA ASP A 248 -3.42 15.08 -22.14
C ASP A 248 -4.18 16.39 -22.41
N GLY A 249 -4.80 16.95 -21.38
CA GLY A 249 -5.51 18.23 -21.46
C GLY A 249 -4.59 19.42 -21.71
N PRO A 250 -5.16 20.62 -21.93
CA PRO A 250 -4.41 21.81 -22.27
C PRO A 250 -3.42 22.18 -21.16
N LYS A 251 -2.22 22.60 -21.59
CA LYS A 251 -1.19 23.16 -20.71
C LYS A 251 -1.45 24.65 -20.55
N GLU A 252 -1.54 25.11 -19.31
CA GLU A 252 -1.70 26.52 -18.98
C GLU A 252 -0.52 27.00 -18.14
N ILE A 253 0.12 28.08 -18.61
CA ILE A 253 1.19 28.73 -17.86
C ILE A 253 0.55 29.60 -16.78
N MET A 254 0.60 29.11 -15.55
CA MET A 254 0.04 29.80 -14.38
C MET A 254 1.01 30.86 -13.84
N LEU A 255 2.31 30.69 -14.06
CA LEU A 255 3.31 31.66 -13.64
C LEU A 255 4.52 31.56 -14.55
N GLU A 256 5.01 32.69 -15.03
CA GLU A 256 6.32 32.79 -15.66
C GLU A 256 7.13 33.82 -14.91
N ALA A 257 8.27 33.40 -14.36
CA ALA A 257 9.18 34.28 -13.65
C ALA A 257 10.60 34.13 -14.20
N GLU A 258 11.34 35.24 -14.32
CA GLU A 258 12.79 35.16 -14.42
C GLU A 258 13.30 34.42 -13.16
N SER A 259 14.28 33.53 -13.30
CA SER A 259 14.78 32.50 -12.35
C SER A 259 15.14 32.95 -10.92
N PHE A 260 14.83 34.17 -10.54
CA PHE A 260 14.99 34.68 -9.19
C PHE A 260 13.94 34.08 -8.25
N GLY A 261 14.42 33.14 -7.44
CA GLY A 261 13.94 32.88 -6.09
C GLY A 261 12.54 32.28 -5.94
N LEU A 262 11.96 31.67 -6.99
CA LEU A 262 10.82 30.78 -6.77
C LEU A 262 11.26 29.68 -5.82
N GLY A 263 10.75 29.72 -4.59
CA GLY A 263 11.09 28.78 -3.55
C GLY A 263 10.59 27.38 -3.89
N SER A 264 10.96 26.45 -3.03
CA SER A 264 10.64 25.03 -3.15
C SER A 264 9.16 24.71 -2.96
N PHE A 265 8.37 25.61 -2.37
CA PHE A 265 7.01 25.30 -1.93
C PHE A 265 5.94 25.86 -2.88
N ARG A 266 5.15 24.93 -3.43
CA ARG A 266 4.09 25.20 -4.40
C ARG A 266 2.93 24.29 -4.08
N LEU A 267 1.74 24.86 -3.96
CA LEU A 267 0.57 24.09 -3.59
C LEU A 267 -0.61 24.50 -4.47
N LEU A 268 -0.96 23.63 -5.41
CA LEU A 268 -2.16 23.75 -6.21
C LEU A 268 -3.38 23.55 -5.29
N SER A 269 -4.46 24.31 -5.47
CA SER A 269 -5.70 24.12 -4.69
C SER A 269 -6.42 22.84 -5.08
N PRO A 270 -7.27 22.27 -4.20
CA PRO A 270 -8.08 21.08 -4.50
C PRO A 270 -8.89 21.16 -5.81
N ASP A 271 -9.42 22.33 -6.17
CA ASP A 271 -10.13 22.59 -7.42
C ASP A 271 -9.21 22.75 -8.67
N GLY A 272 -7.89 22.77 -8.47
CA GLY A 272 -6.88 23.01 -9.51
C GLY A 272 -6.84 24.44 -10.04
N GLN A 273 -7.66 25.35 -9.50
CA GLN A 273 -7.85 26.70 -10.04
C GLN A 273 -6.86 27.74 -9.51
N LYS A 274 -6.24 27.46 -8.37
CA LYS A 274 -5.39 28.40 -7.65
C LYS A 274 -4.07 27.73 -7.32
N VAL A 275 -3.02 28.52 -7.25
CA VAL A 275 -1.70 28.03 -6.85
C VAL A 275 -1.16 28.97 -5.81
N PHE A 276 -0.70 28.39 -4.71
CA PHE A 276 0.07 29.08 -3.70
C PHE A 276 1.55 28.95 -4.03
N PHE A 277 2.26 30.08 -4.08
CA PHE A 277 3.70 30.14 -4.28
C PHE A 277 4.39 30.74 -3.05
N ARG A 278 5.47 30.08 -2.62
CA ARG A 278 6.46 30.66 -1.69
C ARG A 278 7.71 31.01 -2.49
N GLY A 279 8.12 32.28 -2.50
CA GLY A 279 9.34 32.70 -3.20
C GLY A 279 10.04 33.88 -2.51
N SER A 280 11.35 33.99 -2.69
CA SER A 280 12.12 35.19 -2.36
C SER A 280 12.24 36.05 -3.61
N PHE A 281 11.50 37.16 -3.66
CA PHE A 281 11.41 38.01 -4.85
C PHE A 281 12.47 39.12 -4.89
N ASN A 282 13.17 39.37 -3.77
CA ASN A 282 14.17 40.42 -3.67
C ASN A 282 15.55 39.84 -3.32
N LYS A 283 16.53 40.11 -4.18
CA LYS A 283 17.94 39.74 -3.96
C LYS A 283 18.43 40.40 -2.66
N GLY A 284 18.67 39.60 -1.63
CA GLY A 284 19.18 40.06 -0.33
C GLY A 284 18.13 40.20 0.78
N ILE A 285 16.84 39.92 0.53
CA ILE A 285 15.83 39.84 1.60
C ILE A 285 15.58 38.35 1.90
N PRO A 286 15.95 37.87 3.10
CA PRO A 286 15.81 36.45 3.46
C PRO A 286 14.35 36.01 3.63
N SER A 287 13.41 36.94 3.74
CA SER A 287 12.01 36.62 4.01
C SER A 287 11.25 36.25 2.73
N PRO A 288 10.66 35.04 2.66
CA PRO A 288 9.80 34.65 1.54
C PRO A 288 8.54 35.52 1.51
N LYS A 289 8.06 35.85 0.30
CA LYS A 289 6.69 36.35 0.10
C LYS A 289 5.78 35.21 -0.30
N VAL A 290 4.51 35.41 0.01
CA VAL A 290 3.42 34.58 -0.47
C VAL A 290 2.73 35.29 -1.63
N VAL A 291 2.50 34.53 -2.69
CA VAL A 291 1.71 34.98 -3.84
C VAL A 291 0.72 33.87 -4.18
N TYR A 292 -0.53 34.24 -4.47
CA TYR A 292 -1.55 33.33 -4.99
C TYR A 292 -1.96 33.74 -6.40
N TRP A 293 -2.41 32.77 -7.20
CA TRP A 293 -2.98 33.02 -8.53
C TRP A 293 -4.52 32.97 -8.49
N PRO A 294 -5.24 33.89 -9.19
CA PRO A 294 -4.74 35.05 -9.97
C PRO A 294 -4.12 36.15 -9.08
N TRP A 295 -3.04 36.79 -9.56
CA TRP A 295 -2.00 37.51 -8.79
C TRP A 295 -2.38 38.85 -8.13
N GLU A 296 -3.63 39.07 -7.77
CA GLU A 296 -4.08 40.42 -7.39
C GLU A 296 -3.54 40.92 -6.04
N GLN A 297 -3.03 40.03 -5.19
CA GLN A 297 -2.53 40.43 -3.87
C GLN A 297 -1.24 39.66 -3.50
N THR A 298 -0.37 40.36 -2.78
CA THR A 298 0.83 39.77 -2.18
C THR A 298 0.86 40.13 -0.71
N SER A 299 1.24 39.17 0.14
CA SER A 299 1.47 39.44 1.57
C SER A 299 2.79 38.84 2.04
N TRP A 300 3.31 39.44 3.11
CA TRP A 300 4.49 38.95 3.78
C TRP A 300 4.08 37.96 4.84
N VAL A 301 4.65 36.76 4.79
CA VAL A 301 4.50 35.78 5.85
C VAL A 301 5.81 35.00 5.97
N ALA A 302 6.41 35.01 7.16
CA ALA A 302 7.63 34.25 7.44
C ALA A 302 7.33 32.80 7.86
N ASP A 303 8.23 31.88 7.51
CA ASP A 303 8.27 30.47 7.93
C ASP A 303 6.95 29.70 7.88
N ILE A 304 6.55 29.41 6.64
CA ILE A 304 5.21 28.91 6.37
C ILE A 304 5.19 27.43 6.05
N LYS A 305 4.29 26.73 6.74
CA LYS A 305 3.64 25.51 6.25
C LYS A 305 2.21 25.85 5.88
N VAL A 306 1.78 25.32 4.74
CA VAL A 306 0.52 25.72 4.09
C VAL A 306 -0.28 24.47 3.79
N ALA A 307 -1.57 24.52 4.04
CA ALA A 307 -2.51 23.53 3.54
C ALA A 307 -3.76 24.23 3.01
N TRP A 308 -4.26 23.82 1.85
CA TRP A 308 -5.56 24.27 1.37
C TRP A 308 -6.67 23.59 2.16
N LEU A 309 -7.74 24.33 2.45
CA LEU A 309 -9.02 23.71 2.81
C LEU A 309 -9.62 23.02 1.56
N PRO A 310 -10.40 21.94 1.72
CA PRO A 310 -10.95 21.19 0.60
C PRO A 310 -11.81 22.02 -0.36
N ASP A 311 -12.46 23.07 0.14
CA ASP A 311 -13.31 23.96 -0.66
C ASP A 311 -12.53 24.91 -1.57
N SER A 312 -11.19 24.94 -1.45
CA SER A 312 -10.30 25.85 -2.19
C SER A 312 -10.62 27.34 -1.98
N GLN A 313 -11.34 27.69 -0.90
CA GLN A 313 -11.71 29.07 -0.54
C GLN A 313 -10.86 29.62 0.60
N ALA A 314 -10.15 28.76 1.32
CA ALA A 314 -9.25 29.19 2.37
C ALA A 314 -7.97 28.37 2.41
N ILE A 315 -6.97 28.98 3.04
CA ILE A 315 -5.64 28.43 3.22
C ILE A 315 -5.30 28.49 4.69
N LEU A 316 -4.88 27.37 5.24
CA LEU A 316 -4.30 27.32 6.57
C LEU A 316 -2.80 27.60 6.46
N ILE A 317 -2.33 28.54 7.25
CA ILE A 317 -0.95 29.02 7.25
C ILE A 317 -0.41 28.91 8.68
N ALA A 318 0.62 28.08 8.86
CA ALA A 318 1.43 28.07 10.06
C ALA A 318 2.39 29.25 10.01
N GLN A 319 2.34 30.13 10.99
CA GLN A 319 3.15 31.33 11.09
C GLN A 319 3.83 31.39 12.44
N ARG A 320 5.02 31.94 12.49
CA ARG A 320 5.66 32.30 13.75
C ARG A 320 5.15 33.67 14.19
N ASP A 321 4.69 33.76 15.43
CA ASP A 321 4.34 35.00 16.08
C ASP A 321 5.58 35.87 16.23
N GLU A 322 5.62 36.98 15.47
CA GLU A 322 6.77 37.88 15.43
C GLU A 322 7.06 38.52 16.80
N SER A 323 6.04 38.72 17.63
CA SER A 323 6.20 39.36 18.94
C SER A 323 6.96 38.47 19.93
N THR A 324 6.77 37.16 19.81
CA THR A 324 7.43 36.18 20.69
C THR A 324 8.64 35.54 20.05
N GLY A 325 8.75 35.58 18.72
CA GLY A 325 9.82 34.95 17.95
C GLY A 325 9.83 33.41 18.00
N TYR A 326 8.92 32.77 18.75
CA TYR A 326 8.91 31.32 18.99
C TYR A 326 7.53 30.69 19.00
N LYS A 327 6.46 31.40 19.39
CA LYS A 327 5.11 30.80 19.37
C LYS A 327 4.65 30.63 17.93
N LEU A 328 4.15 29.45 17.60
CA LEU A 328 3.49 29.20 16.32
C LEU A 328 2.01 29.55 16.45
N GLN A 329 1.45 30.15 15.41
CA GLN A 329 0.03 30.37 15.24
C GLN A 329 -0.40 29.71 13.93
N LEU A 330 -1.53 29.02 13.95
CA LEU A 330 -2.15 28.46 12.77
C LEU A 330 -3.33 29.35 12.40
N ASN A 331 -3.16 30.15 11.36
CA ASN A 331 -4.17 31.12 10.94
C ASN A 331 -4.85 30.62 9.66
N VAL A 332 -6.18 30.70 9.63
CA VAL A 332 -6.99 30.42 8.44
C VAL A 332 -7.17 31.73 7.69
N TYR A 333 -6.70 31.74 6.45
CA TYR A 333 -6.79 32.87 5.55
C TYR A 333 -7.85 32.62 4.50
N SER A 334 -8.74 33.59 4.28
CA SER A 334 -9.55 33.65 3.07
C SER A 334 -8.67 33.95 1.84
N LEU A 335 -9.26 33.84 0.64
CA LEU A 335 -8.55 34.15 -0.61
C LEU A 335 -8.06 35.60 -0.71
N ASP A 336 -8.72 36.56 -0.04
CA ASP A 336 -8.26 37.95 0.06
C ASP A 336 -7.24 38.15 1.20
N LEU A 337 -6.61 37.07 1.67
CA LEU A 337 -5.58 37.01 2.70
C LEU A 337 -5.98 37.70 4.01
N LYS A 338 -7.28 37.76 4.31
CA LYS A 338 -7.76 38.15 5.62
C LYS A 338 -7.78 36.93 6.53
N VAL A 339 -7.33 37.13 7.77
CA VAL A 339 -7.48 36.12 8.80
C VAL A 339 -8.96 35.99 9.12
N ILE A 340 -9.54 34.84 8.78
CA ILE A 340 -10.96 34.51 9.06
C ILE A 340 -11.11 33.59 10.26
N GLY A 341 -9.99 33.03 10.75
CA GLY A 341 -9.96 32.20 11.94
C GLY A 341 -8.54 31.90 12.40
N SER A 342 -8.41 31.37 13.61
CA SER A 342 -7.15 30.84 14.13
C SER A 342 -7.41 29.50 14.82
N ILE A 343 -6.46 28.59 14.68
CA ILE A 343 -6.44 27.30 15.38
C ILE A 343 -5.39 27.45 16.48
N PRO A 344 -5.77 27.26 17.75
CA PRO A 344 -4.83 27.37 18.85
C PRO A 344 -3.75 26.29 18.68
N VAL A 345 -2.49 26.70 18.70
CA VAL A 345 -1.35 25.78 18.74
C VAL A 345 -0.96 25.64 20.21
N GLY A 346 -0.82 24.40 20.70
CA GLY A 346 -0.40 24.16 22.09
C GLY A 346 0.96 24.82 22.37
N GLU A 347 1.16 25.33 23.59
CA GLU A 347 2.38 26.10 23.94
C GLU A 347 3.69 25.30 23.80
N GLU A 348 3.60 23.97 23.76
CA GLU A 348 4.75 23.07 23.65
C GLU A 348 5.23 22.84 22.21
N ILE A 349 4.44 23.20 21.21
CA ILE A 349 4.79 23.00 19.80
C ILE A 349 5.76 24.09 19.36
N THR A 350 7.03 23.74 19.22
CA THR A 350 8.10 24.70 18.87
C THR A 350 8.31 24.85 17.37
N LEU A 351 7.94 23.84 16.58
CA LEU A 351 8.09 23.85 15.12
C LEU A 351 7.10 22.87 14.47
N ILE A 352 6.48 23.27 13.36
CA ILE A 352 5.69 22.40 12.48
C ILE A 352 6.55 22.07 11.26
N LYS A 353 6.92 20.79 11.10
CA LYS A 353 7.68 20.27 9.96
C LYS A 353 6.83 20.09 8.72
N ASP A 354 5.60 19.62 8.90
CA ASP A 354 4.67 19.36 7.81
C ASP A 354 3.22 19.51 8.29
N LEU A 355 2.33 19.83 7.37
CA LEU A 355 0.93 20.14 7.66
C LEU A 355 0.05 19.58 6.54
N LYS A 356 -0.96 18.79 6.90
CA LYS A 356 -1.92 18.22 5.94
C LYS A 356 -3.33 18.27 6.50
N ILE A 357 -4.28 18.48 5.61
CA ILE A 357 -5.71 18.44 5.91
C ILE A 357 -6.29 17.21 5.22
N SER A 358 -7.16 16.49 5.91
CA SER A 358 -7.86 15.35 5.32
C SER A 358 -8.69 15.80 4.12
N PRO A 359 -8.89 14.97 3.08
CA PRO A 359 -9.65 15.37 1.89
C PRO A 359 -11.08 15.85 2.18
N ASP A 360 -11.68 15.40 3.28
CA ASP A 360 -13.01 15.84 3.74
C ASP A 360 -12.99 17.10 4.62
N GLY A 361 -11.81 17.65 4.93
CA GLY A 361 -11.64 18.88 5.71
C GLY A 361 -11.96 18.75 7.18
N GLN A 362 -12.12 17.53 7.69
CA GLN A 362 -12.53 17.30 9.07
C GLN A 362 -11.34 17.24 10.02
N MET A 363 -10.18 16.84 9.53
CA MET A 363 -8.99 16.60 10.34
C MET A 363 -7.81 17.38 9.79
N LEU A 364 -7.15 18.09 10.69
CA LEU A 364 -5.86 18.72 10.45
C LEU A 364 -4.79 17.88 11.13
N TYR A 365 -3.73 17.55 10.42
CA TYR A 365 -2.56 16.86 10.94
C TYR A 365 -1.34 17.75 10.82
N ALA A 366 -0.54 17.80 11.89
CA ALA A 366 0.71 18.52 11.94
C ALA A 366 1.81 17.58 12.43
N GLN A 367 2.89 17.48 11.65
CA GLN A 367 4.12 16.92 12.17
C GLN A 367 4.83 17.99 12.98
N THR A 368 4.82 17.83 14.30
CA THR A 368 5.29 18.82 15.27
C THR A 368 6.65 18.39 15.83
N MET A 369 7.41 19.36 16.30
CA MET A 369 8.59 19.15 17.13
C MET A 369 8.38 19.77 18.51
N HIS A 370 8.50 18.93 19.53
CA HIS A 370 8.41 19.27 20.95
C HIS A 370 9.80 19.15 21.58
N ARG A 371 10.56 20.26 21.67
CA ARG A 371 11.90 20.40 22.27
C ARG A 371 13.00 19.46 21.71
N TYR A 372 12.78 18.15 21.69
CA TYR A 372 13.62 17.09 21.12
C TYR A 372 12.83 15.95 20.45
N ASP A 373 11.51 15.90 20.60
CA ASP A 373 10.67 14.83 20.08
C ASP A 373 9.89 15.28 18.84
N VAL A 374 9.75 14.37 17.88
CA VAL A 374 8.87 14.55 16.72
C VAL A 374 7.61 13.75 16.97
N SER A 375 6.46 14.41 17.00
CA SER A 375 5.15 13.78 17.04
C SER A 375 4.37 14.10 15.77
N LEU A 376 3.35 13.29 15.54
CA LEU A 376 2.31 13.58 14.59
C LEU A 376 1.04 13.83 15.39
N ASP A 377 0.66 15.10 15.46
CA ASP A 377 -0.54 15.54 16.16
C ASP A 377 -1.67 15.80 15.17
N TYR A 378 -2.89 15.69 15.65
CA TYR A 378 -4.09 15.98 14.89
C TYR A 378 -5.06 16.86 15.66
N TYR A 379 -5.86 17.60 14.91
CA TYR A 379 -6.88 18.51 15.41
C TYR A 379 -8.17 18.23 14.65
N ASN A 380 -9.23 17.89 15.39
CA ASN A 380 -10.56 17.67 14.81
C ASN A 380 -11.24 19.03 14.59
N LEU A 381 -11.38 19.43 13.33
CA LEU A 381 -12.01 20.70 12.95
C LEU A 381 -13.51 20.73 13.26
N ARG A 382 -14.15 19.58 13.49
CA ARG A 382 -15.56 19.48 13.92
C ARG A 382 -15.75 19.60 15.43
N GLU A 383 -14.70 19.31 16.20
CA GLU A 383 -14.72 19.28 17.66
C GLU A 383 -13.53 20.08 18.22
N PRO A 384 -13.41 21.38 17.86
CA PRO A 384 -12.25 22.19 18.20
C PRO A 384 -12.01 22.30 19.71
N GLU A 385 -13.07 22.17 20.52
CA GLU A 385 -13.01 22.18 21.98
C GLU A 385 -12.19 21.02 22.57
N LYS A 386 -12.00 19.93 21.81
CA LYS A 386 -11.17 18.79 22.23
C LYS A 386 -9.67 19.04 22.04
N GLY A 387 -9.29 20.15 21.39
CA GLY A 387 -7.91 20.56 21.21
C GLY A 387 -7.08 19.61 20.35
N TRP A 388 -5.76 19.80 20.38
CA TRP A 388 -4.80 18.92 19.73
C TRP A 388 -4.69 17.58 20.46
N ARG A 389 -4.52 16.51 19.69
CA ARG A 389 -4.28 15.16 20.18
C ARG A 389 -3.09 14.56 19.45
N THR A 390 -2.29 13.78 20.15
CA THR A 390 -1.18 13.07 19.53
C THR A 390 -1.68 11.78 18.90
N ALA A 391 -1.51 11.62 17.58
CA ALA A 391 -1.76 10.36 16.89
C ALA A 391 -0.59 9.40 17.10
N VAL A 392 0.64 9.91 16.94
CA VAL A 392 1.87 9.11 17.06
C VAL A 392 2.95 9.94 17.76
N SER A 393 3.50 9.44 18.86
CA SER A 393 4.54 10.10 19.66
C SER A 393 5.96 9.70 19.25
N HIS A 394 6.17 9.34 17.99
CA HIS A 394 7.44 8.86 17.46
C HIS A 394 7.73 9.47 16.10
N LEU A 395 9.00 9.45 15.71
CA LEU A 395 9.45 10.02 14.45
C LEU A 395 8.81 9.29 13.26
N VAL A 396 7.88 9.99 12.60
CA VAL A 396 7.24 9.54 11.37
C VAL A 396 7.98 10.17 10.19
N HIS A 397 8.62 9.36 9.34
CA HIS A 397 9.31 9.90 8.17
C HIS A 397 8.34 10.22 7.04
N ASP A 398 7.42 9.29 6.75
CA ASP A 398 6.46 9.41 5.66
C ASP A 398 5.05 9.15 6.16
N TRP A 399 4.13 10.00 5.76
CA TRP A 399 2.73 9.87 6.15
C TRP A 399 1.79 10.53 5.16
N ASP A 400 0.54 10.13 5.19
CA ASP A 400 -0.52 10.69 4.38
C ASP A 400 -1.89 10.57 5.07
N VAL A 401 -2.82 11.44 4.69
CA VAL A 401 -4.15 11.51 5.32
C VAL A 401 -5.21 11.23 4.28
N GLY A 402 -6.06 10.25 4.55
CA GLY A 402 -7.17 9.84 3.72
C GLY A 402 -8.50 10.41 4.18
N ALA A 403 -9.56 10.04 3.48
CA ALA A 403 -10.94 10.36 3.86
C ALA A 403 -11.29 9.80 5.25
N GLY A 404 -12.20 10.49 5.97
CA GLY A 404 -12.53 10.18 7.36
C GLY A 404 -11.39 10.50 8.33
N GLY A 405 -10.40 11.28 7.89
CA GLY A 405 -9.24 11.62 8.71
C GLY A 405 -8.29 10.47 8.99
N LYS A 406 -8.42 9.32 8.33
CA LYS A 406 -7.52 8.18 8.55
C LYS A 406 -6.09 8.56 8.18
N LEU A 407 -5.15 8.15 9.02
CA LEU A 407 -3.73 8.44 8.84
C LEU A 407 -3.03 7.16 8.44
N VAL A 408 -2.23 7.20 7.37
CA VAL A 408 -1.31 6.14 7.00
C VAL A 408 0.11 6.65 7.17
N TYR A 409 0.98 5.84 7.76
CA TYR A 409 2.36 6.25 7.98
C TYR A 409 3.34 5.07 7.91
N ALA A 410 4.57 5.39 7.52
CA ALA A 410 5.70 4.49 7.61
C ALA A 410 6.36 4.68 8.97
N ASN A 411 6.34 3.64 9.81
CA ASN A 411 7.03 3.70 11.08
C ASN A 411 8.52 3.43 10.87
N THR A 412 9.35 4.34 11.32
CA THR A 412 10.80 4.14 11.43
C THR A 412 11.15 4.15 12.92
N PRO A 413 11.53 3.01 13.52
CA PRO A 413 11.93 3.05 14.92
C PRO A 413 13.19 3.91 15.08
N TYR A 414 13.08 4.97 15.88
CA TYR A 414 14.16 5.72 16.52
C TYR A 414 15.29 6.31 15.64
N SER A 415 15.00 7.49 15.09
CA SER A 415 15.73 8.75 15.35
C SER A 415 17.27 8.80 15.33
N SER A 416 17.96 8.12 14.43
CA SER A 416 19.25 8.66 13.96
C SER A 416 19.45 8.35 12.48
N GLY A 417 19.44 9.41 11.66
CA GLY A 417 19.50 9.31 10.21
C GLY A 417 20.57 8.33 9.72
N TYR A 418 20.25 7.61 8.65
CA TYR A 418 21.14 6.72 7.89
C TYR A 418 21.77 5.51 8.62
N PHE A 419 21.83 5.46 9.96
CA PHE A 419 22.54 4.39 10.68
C PHE A 419 21.70 3.14 11.00
N ASP A 420 20.38 3.18 10.83
CA ASP A 420 19.48 2.06 11.15
C ASP A 420 19.54 0.87 10.19
N PHE A 421 20.16 1.01 9.01
CA PHE A 421 20.36 -0.15 8.11
C PHE A 421 21.22 -1.25 8.75
N LEU A 422 21.96 -0.94 9.81
CA LEU A 422 22.82 -1.89 10.51
C LEU A 422 22.15 -2.57 11.72
N ASN A 423 20.92 -2.20 12.10
CA ASN A 423 20.20 -2.84 13.20
C ASN A 423 19.01 -3.69 12.71
N PRO A 424 19.17 -5.02 12.60
CA PRO A 424 18.11 -5.91 12.12
C PRO A 424 16.83 -5.86 12.98
N ARG A 425 16.93 -5.48 14.27
CA ARG A 425 15.77 -5.37 15.16
C ARG A 425 14.93 -4.11 14.86
N ALA A 426 15.56 -3.03 14.39
CA ALA A 426 14.87 -1.84 13.94
C ALA A 426 14.09 -2.11 12.63
N LEU A 427 14.55 -3.03 11.80
CA LEU A 427 13.84 -3.37 10.55
C LEU A 427 12.55 -4.16 10.82
N ALA A 428 12.46 -4.88 11.93
CA ALA A 428 11.28 -5.67 12.29
C ALA A 428 10.03 -4.84 12.61
N THR A 429 10.19 -3.55 12.96
CA THR A 429 9.07 -2.64 13.24
C THR A 429 8.74 -1.70 12.08
N ARG A 430 9.52 -1.73 10.99
CA ARG A 430 9.19 -1.00 9.76
C ARG A 430 7.99 -1.63 9.07
N GLY A 431 7.20 -0.80 8.42
CA GLY A 431 5.99 -1.19 7.72
C GLY A 431 5.01 -0.03 7.64
N ILE A 432 3.93 -0.28 6.92
CA ILE A 432 2.83 0.65 6.79
C ILE A 432 1.86 0.42 7.94
N TRP A 433 1.51 1.50 8.63
CA TRP A 433 0.55 1.53 9.72
C TRP A 433 -0.62 2.41 9.35
N LEU A 434 -1.81 2.02 9.80
CA LEU A 434 -3.05 2.75 9.65
C LEU A 434 -3.54 3.15 11.04
N PHE A 435 -3.72 4.45 11.25
CA PHE A 435 -4.35 5.02 12.43
C PHE A 435 -5.74 5.52 12.07
N ASN A 436 -6.73 5.10 12.85
CA ASN A 436 -8.08 5.60 12.78
C ASN A 436 -8.32 6.57 13.94
N PRO A 437 -8.55 7.87 13.68
CA PRO A 437 -8.70 8.85 14.75
C PRO A 437 -10.02 8.74 15.52
N GLU A 438 -11.06 8.11 14.93
CA GLU A 438 -12.39 8.01 15.56
C GLU A 438 -12.37 7.11 16.81
N ASP A 439 -11.63 6.01 16.74
CA ASP A 439 -11.50 5.01 17.80
C ASP A 439 -10.09 4.98 18.43
N GLY A 440 -9.13 5.72 17.86
CA GLY A 440 -7.73 5.71 18.28
C GLY A 440 -6.98 4.43 17.91
N ASN A 441 -7.58 3.54 17.11
CA ASN A 441 -6.99 2.24 16.80
C ASN A 441 -5.83 2.38 15.81
N VAL A 442 -4.77 1.61 16.08
CA VAL A 442 -3.57 1.52 15.24
C VAL A 442 -3.45 0.08 14.73
N VAL A 443 -3.42 -0.08 13.41
CA VAL A 443 -3.32 -1.37 12.74
C VAL A 443 -2.08 -1.40 11.85
N ARG A 444 -1.25 -2.44 12.00
CA ARG A 444 -0.13 -2.68 11.08
C ARG A 444 -0.63 -3.34 9.80
N LEU A 445 -0.48 -2.66 8.66
CA LEU A 445 -0.90 -3.17 7.35
C LEU A 445 0.16 -4.07 6.71
N THR A 446 1.44 -3.84 6.99
CA THR A 446 2.53 -4.60 6.36
C THR A 446 3.66 -4.95 7.32
N THR A 447 4.36 -6.05 7.02
CA THR A 447 5.48 -6.57 7.82
C THR A 447 6.86 -6.33 7.20
N HIS A 448 6.91 -5.73 6.02
CA HIS A 448 8.14 -5.44 5.27
C HIS A 448 8.60 -3.99 5.55
N PRO A 449 9.86 -3.62 5.24
CA PRO A 449 10.32 -2.23 5.31
C PRO A 449 9.72 -1.39 4.18
N ASP A 450 8.41 -1.20 4.28
CA ASP A 450 7.58 -0.43 3.36
C ASP A 450 7.54 1.04 3.81
N GLU A 451 7.47 1.96 2.85
CA GLU A 451 7.52 3.41 3.10
C GLU A 451 6.75 4.24 2.07
N LEU A 452 6.76 5.57 2.22
CA LEU A 452 6.04 6.52 1.36
C LEU A 452 4.55 6.14 1.10
N PRO A 453 3.77 5.78 2.13
CA PRO A 453 2.37 5.42 1.88
C PRO A 453 1.58 6.65 1.40
N LYS A 454 0.65 6.42 0.46
CA LYS A 454 -0.27 7.43 -0.08
C LYS A 454 -1.67 6.86 -0.19
N PHE A 455 -2.67 7.61 0.25
CA PHE A 455 -4.07 7.24 0.04
C PHE A 455 -4.51 7.60 -1.38
N SER A 456 -5.35 6.75 -1.98
CA SER A 456 -6.14 7.16 -3.14
C SER A 456 -7.14 8.25 -2.73
N PRO A 457 -7.64 9.08 -3.67
CA PRO A 457 -8.56 10.17 -3.34
C PRO A 457 -9.78 9.78 -2.50
N SER A 458 -10.34 8.58 -2.72
CA SER A 458 -11.45 8.01 -1.97
C SER A 458 -11.05 7.36 -0.65
N GLY A 459 -9.75 7.16 -0.41
CA GLY A 459 -9.21 6.46 0.76
C GLY A 459 -9.37 4.93 0.73
N ASN A 460 -9.90 4.36 -0.35
CA ASN A 460 -10.11 2.91 -0.47
C ASN A 460 -8.85 2.13 -0.85
N GLN A 461 -7.80 2.83 -1.30
CA GLN A 461 -6.54 2.23 -1.68
C GLN A 461 -5.37 2.95 -1.01
N ILE A 462 -4.33 2.20 -0.72
CA ILE A 462 -3.06 2.71 -0.20
C ILE A 462 -1.96 2.20 -1.11
N ALA A 463 -1.22 3.11 -1.73
CA ALA A 463 -0.02 2.78 -2.48
C ALA A 463 1.21 3.08 -1.61
N PHE A 464 2.23 2.22 -1.66
CA PHE A 464 3.46 2.38 -0.90
C PHE A 464 4.65 1.77 -1.65
N ARG A 465 5.84 2.17 -1.23
CA ARG A 465 7.11 1.69 -1.74
C ARG A 465 7.62 0.54 -0.88
N ARG A 466 7.93 -0.61 -1.46
CA ARG A 466 8.51 -1.77 -0.76
C ARG A 466 9.98 -1.92 -1.07
N HIS A 467 10.82 -1.94 -0.03
CA HIS A 467 12.22 -2.31 -0.17
C HIS A 467 12.44 -3.81 0.02
N TYR A 468 13.17 -4.43 -0.89
CA TYR A 468 13.71 -5.76 -0.67
C TYR A 468 15.11 -5.65 -0.11
N GLN A 469 15.34 -6.34 1.01
CA GLN A 469 16.68 -6.55 1.51
C GLN A 469 17.40 -7.49 0.56
N SER A 470 18.47 -7.01 -0.05
CA SER A 470 19.45 -7.87 -0.67
C SER A 470 20.25 -8.57 0.42
N PRO A 471 20.35 -9.91 0.45
CA PRO A 471 21.25 -10.58 1.38
C PRO A 471 22.72 -10.19 1.18
N SER A 472 23.09 -9.69 -0.01
CA SER A 472 24.48 -9.47 -0.42
C SER A 472 24.85 -8.00 -0.62
N SER A 473 23.90 -7.05 -0.61
CA SER A 473 24.20 -5.63 -0.69
C SER A 473 23.72 -4.88 0.54
N GLN A 474 24.60 -4.05 1.11
CA GLN A 474 24.24 -3.02 2.10
C GLN A 474 23.29 -1.96 1.52
N TYR A 475 23.00 -2.02 0.21
CA TYR A 475 22.14 -1.12 -0.53
C TYR A 475 20.77 -1.78 -0.78
N ALA A 476 19.71 -0.98 -0.61
CA ALA A 476 18.36 -1.35 -0.97
C ALA A 476 18.26 -1.59 -2.50
N ILE A 477 17.62 -2.70 -2.87
CA ILE A 477 17.31 -3.05 -4.28
C ILE A 477 16.14 -2.17 -4.76
N PRO A 478 15.98 -1.95 -6.08
CA PRO A 478 14.80 -1.32 -6.66
C PRO A 478 13.52 -1.71 -5.93
N SER A 479 12.78 -0.69 -5.53
CA SER A 479 11.60 -0.81 -4.71
C SER A 479 10.37 -1.08 -5.55
N ASP A 480 9.50 -1.98 -5.10
CA ASP A 480 8.21 -2.17 -5.76
C ASP A 480 7.19 -1.11 -5.34
N LEU A 481 6.35 -0.69 -6.29
CA LEU A 481 5.10 0.01 -6.00
C LEU A 481 4.03 -1.05 -5.68
N ILE A 482 3.55 -1.06 -4.44
CA ILE A 482 2.52 -2.00 -3.97
C ILE A 482 1.24 -1.22 -3.68
N ILE A 483 0.09 -1.80 -4.01
CA ILE A 483 -1.21 -1.23 -3.73
C ILE A 483 -2.01 -2.18 -2.86
N ILE A 484 -2.49 -1.69 -1.73
CA ILE A 484 -3.48 -2.39 -0.90
C ILE A 484 -4.83 -1.76 -1.18
N LYS A 485 -5.82 -2.58 -1.54
CA LYS A 485 -7.21 -2.18 -1.80
C LYS A 485 -8.10 -2.71 -0.68
N LYS A 486 -9.00 -1.89 -0.15
CA LYS A 486 -10.03 -2.36 0.77
C LYS A 486 -11.04 -3.23 0.00
N THR A 487 -11.16 -4.51 0.34
CA THR A 487 -12.21 -5.39 -0.18
C THR A 487 -13.45 -5.25 0.69
N GLY A 488 -14.59 -4.98 0.05
CA GLY A 488 -15.83 -4.74 0.76
C GLY A 488 -16.25 -5.95 1.62
N SER A 489 -16.28 -5.74 2.93
CA SER A 489 -17.47 -6.01 3.73
C SER A 489 -17.58 -4.92 4.79
N SER A 490 -18.79 -4.40 4.93
CA SER A 490 -19.29 -3.30 5.78
C SER A 490 -18.68 -3.17 7.18
N ASN A 491 -18.54 -1.90 7.59
CA ASN A 491 -18.37 -1.35 8.95
C ASN A 491 -17.26 -1.94 9.83
#